data_AF-Q46B44-F1
#
_entry.id   AF-Q46B44-F1
#
_cell.length_a   1.000
_cell.length_b   1.000
_cell.length_c   1.000
_cell.angle_alpha   90.00
_cell.angle_beta   90.00
_cell.angle_gamma   90.00
#
_symmetry.space_group_name_H-M   'P 1'
#
loop_
_entity.id
_entity.type
_entity.pdbx_description
1 polymer ?
#
loop_
_entity_poly.entity_id
_entity_poly.type
_entity_poly.pdbx_seq_one_letter_code
_entity_poly.pdbx_strand_id
1 'polypeptide(L)' 'MIEHWIEHNESHIESFKEWAQRAKKDGFLEASEDILEAASKMEEANKHLNKAKEGLFHQ' A
#
# COMPACT_ATOMS: atom_id res chain seq x y z
N MET A 1 5.64 -13.88 10.14
CA MET A 1 4.33 -13.20 10.32
C MET A 1 4.37 -11.76 9.84
N ILE A 2 5.13 -10.83 10.44
CA ILE A 2 5.22 -9.42 9.97
C ILE A 2 5.64 -9.31 8.49
N GLU A 3 6.57 -10.16 8.05
CA GLU A 3 6.99 -10.22 6.64
C GLU A 3 5.84 -10.55 5.69
N HIS A 4 4.99 -11.53 6.03
CA HIS A 4 3.81 -11.86 5.23
C HIS A 4 2.80 -10.71 5.18
N TRP A 5 2.66 -9.90 6.24
CA TRP A 5 1.82 -8.70 6.20
C TRP A 5 2.40 -7.63 5.27
N ILE A 6 3.72 -7.44 5.27
CA ILE A 6 4.41 -6.51 4.36
C ILE A 6 4.19 -6.94 2.91
N GLU A 7 4.47 -8.21 2.59
CA GLU A 7 4.28 -8.78 1.24
C GLU A 7 2.82 -8.68 0.78
N HIS A 8 1.87 -8.98 1.67
CA HIS A 8 0.45 -8.88 1.33
C HIS A 8 0.01 -7.45 1.04
N ASN A 9 0.50 -6.50 1.84
CA ASN A 9 0.23 -5.08 1.63
C ASN A 9 0.81 -4.59 0.30
N GLU A 10 1.99 -5.07 -0.12
CA GLU A 10 2.56 -4.74 -1.43
C GLU A 10 1.65 -5.19 -2.58
N SER A 11 1.09 -6.40 -2.51
CA SER A 11 0.12 -6.89 -3.50
C SER A 11 -1.17 -6.04 -3.54
N HIS A 12 -1.65 -5.55 -2.39
CA HIS A 12 -2.78 -4.62 -2.33
C HIS A 12 -2.44 -3.26 -2.94
N ILE A 13 -1.25 -2.73 -2.68
CA ILE A 13 -0.78 -1.46 -3.23
C ILE A 13 -0.77 -1.52 -4.77
N GLU A 14 -0.27 -2.61 -5.35
CA GLU A 14 -0.29 -2.81 -6.80
C GLU A 14 -1.73 -2.81 -7.34
N SER A 15 -2.61 -3.59 -6.70
CA SER A 15 -4.03 -3.65 -7.07
C SER A 15 -4.72 -2.29 -6.98
N PHE A 16 -4.43 -1.50 -5.95
CA PHE A 16 -4.98 -0.16 -5.79
C PHE A 16 -4.49 0.78 -6.90
N LYS A 17 -3.21 0.74 -7.24
CA LYS A 17 -2.65 1.54 -8.34
C LYS A 17 -3.30 1.19 -9.68
N GLU A 18 -3.58 -0.08 -9.96
CA GLU A 18 -4.31 -0.50 -11.17
C GLU A 18 -5.75 0.04 -11.19
N TRP A 19 -6.47 -0.07 -10.08
CA TRP A 19 -7.83 0.46 -9.96
C TRP A 19 -7.89 1.98 -10.06
N ALA A 20 -6.92 2.69 -9.48
CA ALA A 20 -6.81 4.14 -9.62
C ALA A 20 -6.59 4.54 -11.08
N GLN A 21 -5.72 3.83 -11.81
CA GLN A 21 -5.52 4.09 -13.24
C GLN A 21 -6.79 3.85 -14.06
N ARG A 22 -7.55 2.80 -13.74
CA ARG A 22 -8.83 2.52 -14.38
C ARG A 22 -9.86 3.61 -14.08
N ALA A 23 -10.02 3.99 -12.82
CA ALA A 23 -10.92 5.09 -12.41
C ALA A 23 -10.58 6.40 -13.13
N LYS A 24 -9.28 6.73 -13.23
CA LYS A 24 -8.80 7.89 -13.98
C LYS A 24 -9.18 7.84 -15.46
N LYS A 25 -9.01 6.67 -16.10
CA LYS A 25 -9.35 6.46 -17.52
C LYS A 25 -10.85 6.62 -17.78
N ASP A 26 -11.68 6.20 -16.83
CA ASP A 26 -13.14 6.26 -16.91
C ASP A 26 -13.69 7.65 -16.50
N GLY A 27 -12.82 8.62 -16.17
CA GLY A 27 -13.17 10.00 -15.84
C GLY A 27 -13.45 10.27 -14.36
N PHE A 28 -13.32 9.25 -13.49
CA PHE A 28 -13.49 9.37 -12.04
C PHE A 28 -12.18 9.81 -11.38
N LEU A 29 -11.84 11.09 -11.53
CA LEU A 29 -10.59 11.64 -11.01
C LEU A 29 -10.51 11.61 -9.48
N GLU A 30 -11.57 12.04 -8.78
CA GLU A 30 -11.62 12.06 -7.31
C GLU A 30 -11.47 10.63 -6.74
N ALA A 31 -12.19 9.66 -7.29
CA ALA A 31 -12.06 8.26 -6.87
C ALA A 31 -10.66 7.69 -7.15
N SER A 32 -10.02 8.09 -8.26
CA SER A 32 -8.63 7.73 -8.55
C SER A 32 -7.67 8.28 -7.50
N GLU A 33 -7.85 9.54 -7.09
CA GLU A 33 -7.04 10.19 -6.06
C GLU A 33 -7.22 9.52 -4.69
N ASP A 34 -8.46 9.23 -4.29
CA ASP A 34 -8.76 8.53 -3.04
C ASP A 34 -8.11 7.13 -2.99
N ILE A 35 -8.14 6.39 -4.11
CA ILE A 35 -7.50 5.07 -4.20
C ILE A 35 -5.98 5.18 -4.13
N LEU A 36 -5.37 6.19 -4.76
CA LEU A 36 -3.93 6.44 -4.65
C LEU A 36 -3.52 6.84 -3.24
N GLU A 37 -4.33 7.63 -2.54
CA GLU A 37 -4.09 7.97 -1.14
C GLU A 37 -4.17 6.73 -0.26
N ALA A 38 -5.13 5.83 -0.50
CA ALA A 38 -5.20 4.55 0.20
C ALA A 38 -3.94 3.70 -0.02
N ALA A 39 -3.40 3.66 -1.24
CA ALA A 39 -2.14 2.98 -1.55
C ALA A 39 -0.95 3.61 -0.81
N SER A 40 -0.88 4.94 -0.76
CA SER A 40 0.15 5.70 -0.03
C SER A 40 0.12 5.39 1.47
N LYS A 41 -1.06 5.35 2.08
CA LYS A 41 -1.21 4.97 3.50
C LYS A 41 -0.79 3.53 3.78
N MET A 42 -1.04 2.62 2.85
CA MET A 42 -0.57 1.24 2.96
C MET A 42 0.96 1.16 2.85
N GLU A 43 1.58 1.94 1.96
CA GLU A 43 3.05 2.05 1.88
C GLU A 43 3.65 2.61 3.19
N GLU A 44 2.99 3.60 3.81
CA GLU A 44 3.37 4.12 5.12
C GLU A 44 3.28 3.05 6.22
N ALA A 45 2.20 2.26 6.25
CA ALA A 45 2.06 1.14 7.16
C ALA A 45 3.21 0.12 6.99
N ASN A 46 3.58 -0.20 5.74
CA ASN A 46 4.72 -1.07 5.45
C ASN A 46 6.06 -0.51 5.95
N LYS A 47 6.28 0.81 5.90
CA LYS A 47 7.48 1.42 6.50
C LYS A 47 7.55 1.19 8.01
N HIS A 48 6.42 1.31 8.71
CA HIS A 48 6.36 1.04 10.16
C HIS A 48 6.55 -0.45 10.47
N LEU A 49 5.95 -1.34 9.68
CA LEU A 49 6.14 -2.79 9.83
C LEU A 49 7.59 -3.21 9.58
N ASN A 50 8.26 -2.62 8.59
CA ASN A 50 9.69 -2.87 8.34
C ASN A 50 10.55 -2.41 9.52
N LYS A 51 10.32 -1.22 10.08
CA LYS A 51 11.03 -0.77 11.29
C LYS A 51 10.79 -1.71 12.49
N ALA A 52 9.55 -2.18 12.65
CA ALA A 52 9.22 -3.14 13.71
C ALA A 52 9.94 -4.48 13.50
N LYS A 53 9.99 -4.97 12.26
CA LYS A 53 10.77 -6.15 11.88
C LYS A 53 12.25 -5.94 12.25
N GLU A 54 12.87 -4.85 11.82
CA GLU A 54 14.29 -4.57 12.14
C GLU A 54 14.56 -4.54 13.65
N GLY A 55 13.68 -3.90 14.44
CA GLY A 55 13.81 -3.83 15.89
C GLY A 55 13.57 -5.16 16.62
N LEU A 56 12.79 -6.08 16.05
CA LEU A 56 12.54 -7.42 16.62
C LEU A 56 13.67 -8.41 16.31
N PHE A 57 14.38 -8.23 15.20
CA PHE A 57 15.45 -9.15 14.76
C PHE A 57 16.88 -8.62 15.03
N HIS A 58 17.03 -7.44 15.65
CA HIS A 58 18.30 -6.88 16.16
C HIS A 58 18.57 -7.18 17.65
N GLN A 59 18.02 -8.28 18.20
CA GLN A 59 18.40 -8.80 19.52
C GLN A 59 19.29 -10.03 19.40
#